data_AF-A0A9X1X251-F1
#
_entry.id   AF-A0A9X1X251-F1
#
_cell.length_a   1.000
_cell.length_b   1.000
_cell.length_c   1.000
_cell.angle_alpha   90.00
_cell.angle_beta   90.00
_cell.angle_gamma   90.00
#
_symmetry.space_group_name_H-M   'P 1'
#
loop_
_entity.id
_entity.type
_entity.pdbx_description
1 polymer ?
#
loop_
_entity_poly.entity_id
_entity_poly.type
_entity_poly.pdbx_seq_one_letter_code
_entity_poly.pdbx_strand_id
1 'polypeptide(L)'
;MVNRIVPFLTLVFQIIAATLTLFCVWSLFCLVDYNGGIDGWVTLVVWQFVYGSVIIAVLILTGLILGLPIRLIVPVNRWWKLNQKFCYWGIFAGIILDTIALIKYASETPLFALDQSNYNHRPISTAFFSFTCAALFITAFFILNFYPGRFIKGMMSRFKNISIKNRSFDSLLGR
;
A
#
# COMPACT_ATOMS: atom_id res chain seq x y z
N MET A 1 -15.19 4.72 -25.89
CA MET A 1 -15.31 4.33 -24.46
C MET A 1 -14.06 3.65 -23.88
N VAL A 2 -13.44 2.70 -24.58
CA VAL A 2 -12.26 1.94 -24.08
C VAL A 2 -11.12 2.84 -23.54
N ASN A 3 -10.86 3.99 -24.17
CA ASN A 3 -9.78 4.91 -23.76
C ASN A 3 -9.95 5.54 -22.35
N ARG A 4 -11.18 5.62 -21.81
CA ARG A 4 -11.43 6.16 -20.45
C ARG A 4 -11.46 5.08 -19.36
N ILE A 5 -11.71 3.82 -19.74
CA ILE A 5 -11.80 2.70 -18.80
C ILE A 5 -10.40 2.30 -18.28
N VAL A 6 -9.40 2.31 -19.16
CA VAL A 6 -8.02 1.93 -18.80
C VAL A 6 -7.42 2.78 -17.67
N PRO A 7 -7.45 4.13 -17.70
CA PRO A 7 -6.89 4.93 -16.62
C PRO A 7 -7.66 4.78 -15.31
N PHE A 8 -8.98 4.61 -15.36
CA PHE A 8 -9.79 4.34 -14.18
C PHE A 8 -9.43 3.00 -13.53
N LEU A 9 -9.38 1.93 -14.33
CA LEU A 9 -9.01 0.61 -13.85
C LEU A 9 -7.57 0.57 -13.28
N THR A 10 -6.66 1.33 -13.89
CA THR A 10 -5.30 1.49 -13.39
C THR A 10 -5.29 2.16 -12.02
N LEU A 11 -6.10 3.20 -11.82
CA LEU A 11 -6.22 3.92 -10.56
C LEU A 11 -6.80 3.02 -9.47
N VAL A 12 -7.86 2.27 -9.76
CA VAL A 12 -8.45 1.31 -8.81
C VAL A 12 -7.41 0.26 -8.39
N PHE A 13 -6.67 -0.29 -9.36
CA PHE A 13 -5.61 -1.24 -9.08
C PHE A 13 -4.48 -0.64 -8.22
N GLN A 14 -4.05 0.60 -8.51
CA GLN A 14 -3.06 1.32 -7.72
C GLN A 14 -3.51 1.51 -6.27
N ILE A 15 -4.77 1.91 -6.05
CA ILE A 15 -5.33 2.09 -4.70
C ILE A 15 -5.36 0.76 -3.96
N ILE A 16 -5.84 -0.32 -4.59
CA ILE A 16 -5.90 -1.64 -3.97
C ILE A 16 -4.49 -2.11 -3.61
N ALA A 17 -3.54 -2.00 -4.53
CA ALA A 17 -2.15 -2.41 -4.30
C ALA A 17 -1.53 -1.61 -3.13
N ALA A 18 -1.67 -0.28 -3.13
CA ALA A 18 -1.13 0.55 -2.07
C ALA A 18 -1.79 0.23 -0.71
N THR A 19 -3.11 0.04 -0.68
CA THR A 19 -3.85 -0.31 0.54
C THR A 19 -3.37 -1.64 1.10
N LEU A 20 -3.27 -2.68 0.26
CA LEU A 20 -2.79 -4.01 0.67
C LEU A 20 -1.36 -3.95 1.19
N THR A 21 -0.46 -3.24 0.51
CA THR A 21 0.93 -3.11 0.96
C THR A 21 1.01 -2.42 2.32
N LEU A 22 0.35 -1.27 2.48
CA LEU A 22 0.36 -0.55 3.76
C LEU A 22 -0.27 -1.36 4.88
N PHE A 23 -1.35 -2.08 4.58
CA PHE A 23 -2.01 -2.95 5.53
C PHE A 23 -1.12 -4.11 5.99
N CYS A 24 -0.38 -4.74 5.06
CA CYS A 24 0.60 -5.77 5.40
C CYS A 24 1.70 -5.19 6.29
N VAL A 25 2.27 -4.03 5.94
CA VAL A 25 3.33 -3.40 6.74
C VAL A 25 2.80 -3.02 8.13
N TRP A 26 1.63 -2.39 8.21
CA TRP A 26 0.98 -2.04 9.49
C TRP A 26 0.73 -3.27 10.36
N SER A 27 0.26 -4.38 9.77
CA SER A 27 0.04 -5.63 10.49
C SER A 27 1.33 -6.17 11.12
N LEU A 28 2.50 -5.96 10.50
CA LEU A 28 3.78 -6.34 11.10
C LEU A 28 4.08 -5.51 12.35
N PHE A 29 3.79 -4.21 12.36
CA PHE A 29 3.90 -3.38 13.57
C PHE A 29 2.98 -3.88 14.68
N CYS A 30 1.73 -4.20 14.34
CA CYS A 30 0.76 -4.77 15.27
C CYS A 30 1.23 -6.11 15.88
N LEU A 31 1.83 -6.97 15.06
CA LEU A 31 2.36 -8.26 15.51
C LEU A 31 3.56 -8.08 16.45
N VAL A 32 4.41 -7.08 16.23
CA VAL A 32 5.53 -6.76 17.14
C VAL A 32 5.01 -6.22 18.48
N ASP A 33 3.89 -5.49 18.47
CA ASP A 33 3.27 -4.92 19.68
C ASP A 33 2.38 -5.91 20.46
N TYR A 34 2.21 -7.13 19.95
CA TYR A 34 1.32 -8.12 20.56
C TYR A 34 1.89 -8.64 21.88
N ASN A 35 1.31 -8.21 23.00
CA ASN A 35 1.75 -8.58 24.35
C ASN A 35 1.11 -9.85 24.93
N GLY A 36 0.43 -10.66 24.12
CA GLY A 36 -0.24 -11.89 24.60
C GLY A 36 -1.57 -11.63 25.34
N GLY A 37 -2.28 -12.70 25.66
CA GLY A 37 -3.57 -12.65 26.39
C GLY A 37 -4.77 -12.23 25.54
N ILE A 38 -5.98 -12.35 26.12
CA ILE A 38 -7.23 -11.97 25.45
C ILE A 38 -7.31 -10.46 25.25
N ASP A 39 -6.87 -9.67 26.23
CA ASP A 39 -6.83 -8.21 26.14
C ASP A 39 -5.85 -7.71 25.07
N GLY A 40 -4.71 -8.39 24.91
CA GLY A 40 -3.77 -8.15 23.82
C GLY A 40 -4.37 -8.49 22.45
N TRP A 41 -5.13 -9.59 22.35
CA TRP A 41 -5.86 -9.96 21.12
C TRP A 41 -6.93 -8.94 20.75
N VAL A 42 -7.75 -8.48 21.71
CA VAL A 42 -8.79 -7.47 21.48
C VAL A 42 -8.17 -6.14 21.08
N THR A 43 -7.07 -5.75 21.72
CA THR A 43 -6.34 -4.52 21.37
C THR A 43 -5.75 -4.58 19.97
N LEU A 44 -5.17 -5.72 19.58
CA LEU A 44 -4.61 -5.93 18.25
C LEU A 44 -5.70 -5.95 17.16
N VAL A 45 -6.74 -6.75 17.34
CA VAL A 45 -7.76 -7.00 16.31
C VAL A 45 -8.73 -5.83 16.16
N VAL A 46 -9.09 -5.17 17.25
CA VAL A 46 -10.12 -4.11 17.21
C VAL A 46 -9.46 -2.75 17.14
N TRP A 47 -8.62 -2.41 18.13
CA TRP A 47 -8.11 -1.05 18.25
C TRP A 47 -7.01 -0.75 17.22
N GLN A 48 -5.96 -1.55 17.17
CA GLN A 48 -4.84 -1.30 16.25
C GLN A 48 -5.26 -1.43 14.78
N PHE A 49 -6.21 -2.31 14.46
CA PHE A 49 -6.76 -2.45 13.12
C PHE A 49 -7.58 -1.22 12.69
N VAL A 50 -8.45 -0.72 13.56
CA VAL A 50 -9.26 0.48 13.28
C VAL A 50 -8.35 1.70 13.12
N TYR A 51 -7.42 1.91 14.05
CA TYR A 51 -6.45 3.01 13.94
C TYR A 51 -5.58 2.90 12.69
N GLY A 52 -5.09 1.70 12.37
CA GLY A 52 -4.32 1.44 11.16
C GLY A 52 -5.11 1.75 9.89
N SER A 53 -6.38 1.34 9.84
CA SER A 53 -7.26 1.61 8.70
C SER A 53 -7.44 3.11 8.46
N VAL A 54 -7.61 3.91 9.52
CA VAL A 54 -7.72 5.38 9.42
C VAL A 54 -6.41 5.98 8.91
N ILE A 55 -5.26 5.57 9.47
CA ILE A 55 -3.94 6.07 9.04
C ILE A 55 -3.70 5.72 7.56
N ILE A 56 -3.97 4.48 7.15
CA ILE A 56 -3.85 4.03 5.77
C ILE A 56 -4.74 4.88 4.85
N ALA A 57 -6.00 5.12 5.22
CA ALA A 57 -6.90 5.97 4.43
C ALA A 57 -6.35 7.39 4.27
N VAL A 58 -5.84 7.99 5.35
CA VAL A 58 -5.23 9.33 5.31
C VAL A 58 -3.98 9.35 4.42
N LEU A 59 -3.11 8.34 4.51
CA LEU A 59 -1.91 8.23 3.68
C LEU A 59 -2.24 8.08 2.19
N ILE A 60 -3.24 7.25 1.86
CA ILE A 60 -3.71 7.07 0.49
C ILE A 60 -4.29 8.37 -0.06
N LEU A 61 -5.16 9.05 0.70
CA LEU A 61 -5.74 10.34 0.29
C LEU A 61 -4.65 11.39 0.06
N THR A 62 -3.71 11.51 1.00
CA THR A 62 -2.60 12.45 0.90
C THR A 62 -1.72 12.14 -0.31
N GLY A 63 -1.43 10.85 -0.56
CA GLY A 63 -0.66 10.40 -1.72
C GLY A 63 -1.37 10.66 -3.05
N LEU A 64 -2.71 10.55 -3.09
CA LEU A 64 -3.52 10.89 -4.26
C LEU A 64 -3.53 12.40 -4.53
N ILE A 65 -3.69 13.22 -3.49
CA ILE A 65 -3.69 14.69 -3.61
C ILE A 65 -2.32 15.17 -4.09
N LEU A 66 -1.24 14.71 -3.47
CA LEU A 66 0.12 15.07 -3.86
C LEU A 66 0.53 14.46 -5.21
N GLY A 67 -0.09 13.35 -5.62
CA GLY A 67 0.07 12.75 -6.95
C GLY A 67 -0.78 13.40 -8.04
N LEU A 68 -1.71 14.29 -7.69
CA LEU A 68 -2.60 14.96 -8.64
C LEU A 68 -1.83 15.76 -9.73
N PRO A 69 -0.77 16.54 -9.40
CA PRO A 69 0.03 17.24 -10.40
C PRO A 69 0.64 16.28 -11.44
N ILE A 70 1.06 15.09 -11.02
CA ILE A 70 1.62 14.05 -11.91
C ILE A 70 0.56 13.59 -12.92
N ARG A 71 -0.71 13.57 -12.54
CA ARG A 71 -1.83 13.11 -13.37
C ARG A 71 -2.33 14.21 -14.31
N LEU A 72 -2.46 15.44 -13.82
CA LEU A 72 -3.07 16.56 -14.54
C LEU A 72 -2.10 17.28 -15.47
N ILE A 73 -0.83 17.43 -15.07
CA ILE A 73 0.15 18.20 -15.83
C ILE A 73 0.79 17.29 -16.89
N VAL A 74 0.43 17.50 -18.16
CA VAL A 74 0.88 16.70 -19.31
C VAL A 74 2.40 16.44 -19.36
N PRO A 75 3.29 17.45 -19.23
CA PRO A 75 4.73 17.21 -19.25
C PRO A 75 5.21 16.33 -18.09
N VAL A 76 4.67 16.52 -16.88
CA VAL A 76 5.01 15.71 -15.70
C VAL A 76 4.54 14.27 -15.89
N ASN A 77 3.30 14.08 -16.36
CA ASN A 77 2.72 12.77 -16.65
C ASN A 77 3.56 12.01 -17.69
N ARG A 78 3.99 12.68 -18.76
CA ARG A 78 4.84 12.08 -19.80
C ARG A 78 6.19 11.68 -19.22
N TRP A 79 6.84 12.54 -18.45
CA TRP A 79 8.12 12.24 -17.81
C TRP A 79 8.00 11.04 -16.87
N TRP A 80 6.96 11.01 -16.04
CA TRP A 80 6.71 9.94 -15.07
C TRP A 80 6.48 8.60 -15.76
N LYS A 81 5.72 8.57 -16.86
CA LYS A 81 5.49 7.36 -17.68
C LYS A 81 6.74 6.85 -18.38
N LEU A 82 7.67 7.72 -18.76
CA LEU A 82 8.94 7.33 -19.37
C LEU A 82 9.92 6.79 -18.32
N ASN A 83 9.89 7.36 -17.11
CA ASN A 83 10.82 7.05 -16.03
C ASN A 83 10.23 6.12 -14.97
N GLN A 84 9.53 5.05 -15.38
CA GLN A 84 8.95 4.07 -14.44
C GLN A 84 10.00 3.42 -13.51
N LYS A 85 11.27 3.38 -13.93
CA LYS A 85 12.40 2.98 -13.08
C LYS A 85 12.48 3.78 -11.78
N PHE A 86 12.18 5.08 -11.83
CA PHE A 86 12.14 5.95 -10.66
C PHE A 86 11.07 5.50 -9.66
N CYS A 87 9.91 5.04 -10.14
CA CYS A 87 8.87 4.48 -9.27
C CYS A 87 9.35 3.21 -8.56
N TYR A 88 10.01 2.29 -9.28
CA TYR A 88 10.54 1.07 -8.66
C TYR A 88 11.57 1.38 -7.57
N TRP A 89 12.49 2.32 -7.82
CA TRP A 89 13.45 2.78 -6.82
C TRP A 89 12.77 3.45 -5.63
N GLY A 90 11.72 4.23 -5.85
CA GLY A 90 10.94 4.84 -4.79
C GLY A 90 10.19 3.84 -3.91
N ILE A 91 9.57 2.81 -4.52
CA ILE A 91 8.93 1.70 -3.79
C ILE A 91 9.99 0.95 -2.97
N PHE A 92 11.14 0.64 -3.57
CA PHE A 92 12.22 -0.08 -2.88
C PHE A 92 12.78 0.72 -1.70
N ALA A 93 13.01 2.02 -1.89
CA ALA A 93 13.45 2.92 -0.82
C ALA A 93 12.40 3.02 0.31
N GLY A 94 11.12 3.12 -0.04
CA GLY A 94 10.02 3.11 0.94
C GLY A 94 10.00 1.84 1.79
N ILE A 95 10.08 0.66 1.16
CA ILE A 95 10.13 -0.63 1.87
C ILE A 95 11.35 -0.74 2.78
N ILE A 96 12.51 -0.23 2.36
CA ILE A 96 13.71 -0.18 3.22
C ILE A 96 13.45 0.70 4.45
N LEU A 97 12.85 1.88 4.25
CA LEU A 97 12.51 2.76 5.37
C LEU A 97 11.48 2.13 6.31
N ASP A 98 10.46 1.46 5.77
CA ASP A 98 9.47 0.72 6.54
C ASP A 98 10.13 -0.39 7.36
N THR A 99 11.10 -1.10 6.77
CA THR A 99 11.87 -2.15 7.45
C THR A 99 12.72 -1.57 8.59
N ILE A 100 13.39 -0.44 8.35
CA ILE A 100 14.16 0.26 9.40
C ILE A 100 13.24 0.74 10.52
N ALA A 101 12.07 1.28 10.18
CA ALA A 101 11.06 1.70 11.14
C ALA A 101 10.61 0.52 12.01
N LEU A 102 10.35 -0.65 11.38
CA LEU A 102 9.95 -1.86 12.09
C LEU A 102 11.04 -2.38 13.03
N ILE A 103 12.30 -2.43 12.58
CA ILE A 103 13.44 -2.86 13.42
C ILE A 103 13.60 -1.93 14.63
N LYS A 104 13.51 -0.61 14.40
CA LYS A 104 13.59 0.37 15.49
C LYS A 104 12.43 0.20 16.48
N TYR A 105 11.21 0.03 15.98
CA TYR A 105 10.04 -0.24 16.81
C TYR A 105 10.28 -1.44 17.72
N ALA A 106 10.69 -2.57 17.12
CA ALA A 106 10.96 -3.81 17.84
C ALA A 106 12.08 -3.67 18.89
N SER A 107 13.07 -2.81 18.64
CA SER A 107 14.17 -2.55 19.58
C SER A 107 13.77 -1.64 20.75
N GLU A 108 12.78 -0.78 20.56
CA GLU A 108 12.32 0.18 21.57
C GLU A 108 11.18 -0.38 22.44
N THR A 109 10.44 -1.38 21.94
CA THR A 109 9.49 -2.17 22.74
C THR A 109 10.25 -3.11 23.69
N PRO A 110 10.22 -2.89 25.02
CA PRO A 110 10.94 -3.75 25.94
C PRO A 110 10.34 -5.17 25.92
N LEU A 111 11.20 -6.17 25.70
CA LEU A 111 10.89 -7.56 26.02
C LEU A 111 10.54 -7.64 27.51
N PHE A 112 9.27 -7.93 27.81
CA PHE A 112 8.76 -8.39 29.10
C PHE A 112 9.43 -7.76 30.34
N ALA A 113 8.81 -6.70 30.84
CA ALA A 113 8.86 -6.43 32.27
C ALA A 113 8.31 -7.66 33.01
N LEU A 114 9.22 -8.46 33.55
CA LEU A 114 8.99 -9.49 34.57
C LEU A 114 8.56 -8.88 35.92
N ASP A 115 8.22 -7.60 35.95
CA ASP A 115 7.85 -6.86 37.14
C ASP A 115 6.50 -6.17 36.90
N GLN A 116 5.44 -6.81 37.39
CA GLN A 116 4.04 -6.38 37.29
C GLN A 116 3.74 -5.06 38.03
N SER A 117 4.75 -4.34 38.53
CA SER A 117 4.53 -3.21 39.43
C SER A 117 4.40 -1.84 38.75
N ASN A 118 4.72 -1.69 37.46
CA ASN A 118 4.58 -0.41 36.78
C ASN A 118 4.24 -0.56 35.29
N TYR A 119 2.94 -0.57 34.97
CA TYR A 119 2.43 -0.28 33.62
C TYR A 119 2.67 1.19 33.27
N ASN A 120 3.94 1.59 33.18
CA ASN A 120 4.27 2.86 32.56
C ASN A 120 4.20 2.63 31.06
N HIS A 121 3.04 2.95 30.47
CA HIS A 121 2.91 3.17 29.03
C HIS A 121 4.02 4.16 28.62
N ARG A 122 5.12 3.66 28.05
CA ARG A 122 6.11 4.56 27.45
C ARG A 122 5.40 5.27 26.30
N PRO A 123 5.29 6.61 26.33
CA PRO A 123 4.72 7.33 25.21
C PRO A 123 5.60 7.04 23.99
N ILE A 124 4.99 6.53 22.92
CA ILE A 124 5.65 6.41 21.63
C ILE A 124 6.20 7.80 21.29
N SER A 125 7.51 7.89 21.08
CA SER A 125 8.14 9.15 20.71
C SER A 125 7.45 9.72 19.48
N THR A 126 6.99 10.97 19.54
CA THR A 126 6.34 11.65 18.41
C THR A 126 7.23 11.67 17.17
N ALA A 127 8.55 11.70 17.37
CA ALA A 127 9.53 11.59 16.30
C ALA A 127 9.53 10.21 15.62
N PHE A 128 9.37 9.13 16.39
CA PHE A 128 9.28 7.77 15.85
C PHE A 128 8.00 7.59 15.03
N PHE A 129 6.85 8.01 15.59
CA PHE A 129 5.57 7.96 14.87
C PHE A 129 5.64 8.74 13.55
N SER A 130 6.22 9.95 13.58
CA SER A 130 6.41 10.76 12.37
C SER A 130 7.31 10.07 11.33
N PHE A 131 8.39 9.40 11.77
CA PHE A 131 9.28 8.66 10.87
C PHE A 131 8.54 7.49 10.19
N THR A 132 7.79 6.70 10.95
CA THR A 132 6.99 5.58 10.43
C THR A 132 5.93 6.07 9.45
N CYS A 133 5.19 7.13 9.76
CA CYS A 133 4.23 7.71 8.83
C CYS A 133 4.88 8.22 7.54
N ALA A 134 6.09 8.80 7.62
CA ALA A 134 6.83 9.25 6.44
C ALA A 134 7.29 8.07 5.56
N ALA A 135 7.76 6.99 6.17
CA ALA A 135 8.16 5.77 5.45
C ALA A 135 6.96 5.16 4.71
N LEU A 136 5.84 4.95 5.42
CA LEU A 136 4.58 4.44 4.86
C LEU A 136 4.06 5.36 3.75
N PHE A 137 4.13 6.68 3.94
CA PHE A 137 3.74 7.65 2.92
C PHE A 137 4.57 7.50 1.65
N ILE A 138 5.90 7.39 1.75
CA ILE A 138 6.79 7.21 0.59
C ILE A 138 6.40 5.96 -0.19
N THR A 139 6.24 4.83 0.52
CA THR A 139 5.81 3.55 -0.09
C THR A 139 4.46 3.72 -0.80
N ALA A 140 3.45 4.27 -0.13
CA ALA A 140 2.13 4.51 -0.69
C ALA A 140 2.16 5.42 -1.92
N PHE A 141 2.89 6.54 -1.84
CA PHE A 141 2.97 7.54 -2.89
C PHE A 141 3.55 6.94 -4.18
N PHE A 142 4.62 6.17 -4.08
CA PHE A 142 5.24 5.56 -5.26
C PHE A 142 4.40 4.43 -5.84
N ILE A 143 3.71 3.62 -5.03
CA ILE A 143 2.78 2.60 -5.53
C ILE A 143 1.59 3.27 -6.23
N LEU A 144 1.01 4.31 -5.63
CA LEU A 144 -0.13 5.05 -6.21
C LEU A 144 0.20 5.74 -7.53
N ASN A 145 1.45 6.13 -7.73
CA ASN A 145 1.91 6.79 -8.95
C ASN A 145 2.68 5.85 -9.90
N PHE A 146 2.67 4.54 -9.63
CA PHE A 146 3.26 3.55 -10.51
C PHE A 146 2.32 3.25 -11.68
N TYR A 147 2.76 3.45 -12.93
CA TYR A 147 1.95 3.19 -14.13
C TYR A 147 2.38 1.88 -14.80
N PRO A 148 1.71 0.76 -14.53
CA PRO A 148 1.99 -0.53 -15.19
C PRO A 148 1.43 -0.57 -16.63
N GLY A 149 1.69 0.47 -17.43
CA GLY A 149 1.07 0.69 -18.74
C GLY A 149 1.33 -0.41 -19.77
N ARG A 150 2.42 -1.18 -19.62
CA ARG A 150 2.69 -2.37 -20.45
C ARG A 150 1.99 -3.63 -19.92
N PHE A 151 1.91 -3.78 -18.60
CA PHE A 151 1.30 -4.94 -17.95
C PHE A 151 -0.23 -4.96 -18.17
N ILE A 152 -0.89 -3.81 -17.99
CA ILE A 152 -2.34 -3.68 -18.17
C ILE A 152 -2.75 -3.87 -19.63
N LYS A 153 -1.96 -3.34 -20.59
CA LYS A 153 -2.19 -3.59 -22.03
C LYS A 153 -2.04 -5.07 -22.39
N GLY A 154 -1.05 -5.76 -21.81
CA GLY A 154 -0.84 -7.19 -21.99
C GLY A 154 -1.95 -8.06 -21.37
N MET A 155 -2.50 -7.66 -20.22
CA MET A 155 -3.61 -8.38 -19.59
C MET A 155 -4.91 -8.21 -20.41
N MET A 156 -5.23 -6.99 -20.85
CA MET A 156 -6.41 -6.74 -21.69
C MET A 156 -6.37 -7.46 -23.04
N SER A 157 -5.19 -7.56 -23.68
CA SER A 157 -5.08 -8.32 -24.94
C SER A 157 -5.33 -9.82 -24.73
N ARG A 158 -4.88 -10.39 -23.59
CA ARG A 158 -5.18 -11.78 -23.22
C ARG A 158 -6.67 -12.01 -23.00
N PHE A 159 -7.36 -11.14 -22.25
CA PHE A 159 -8.81 -11.24 -22.04
C PHE A 159 -9.61 -11.10 -23.34
N LYS A 160 -9.20 -10.18 -24.24
CA LYS A 160 -9.84 -10.02 -25.55
C LYS A 160 -9.69 -11.29 -26.40
N ASN A 161 -8.53 -11.92 -26.40
CA ASN A 161 -8.29 -13.18 -27.12
C ASN A 161 -9.10 -14.35 -26.55
N ILE A 162 -9.27 -14.43 -25.22
CA ILE A 162 -10.12 -15.45 -24.57
C ILE A 162 -11.59 -15.24 -24.95
N SER A 163 -12.07 -14.00 -24.94
CA SER A 163 -13.44 -13.67 -25.34
C SER A 163 -13.73 -13.98 -26.81
N ILE A 164 -12.78 -13.74 -27.72
CA ILE A 164 -12.91 -14.07 -29.15
C ILE A 164 -12.92 -15.59 -29.34
N LYS A 165 -12.04 -16.32 -28.62
CA LYS A 165 -11.98 -17.79 -28.69
C LYS A 165 -13.28 -18.45 -28.23
N ASN A 166 -13.92 -17.93 -27.18
CA ASN A 166 -15.23 -18.43 -26.74
C ASN A 166 -16.32 -18.20 -27.79
N ARG A 167 -16.38 -17.02 -28.43
CA ARG A 167 -17.36 -16.77 -29.52
C ARG A 167 -17.16 -17.66 -30.74
N SER A 168 -15.91 -17.96 -31.12
CA SER A 168 -15.66 -18.91 -32.21
C SER A 168 -16.09 -20.33 -31.85
N PHE A 169 -15.97 -20.71 -30.57
CA PHE A 169 -16.39 -22.02 -30.09
C PHE A 169 -17.92 -22.15 -30.09
N ASP A 170 -18.63 -21.11 -29.67
CA ASP A 170 -20.11 -21.07 -29.71
C ASP A 170 -20.64 -21.15 -31.15
N SER A 171 -20.00 -20.46 -32.10
CA SER A 171 -20.37 -20.53 -33.52
C SER A 171 -20.13 -21.90 -34.17
N LEU A 172 -19.18 -22.70 -33.65
CA LEU A 172 -18.92 -24.07 -34.12
C LEU A 172 -19.89 -25.09 -33.52
N LEU A 173 -20.55 -24.76 -32.40
CA LEU A 173 -21.53 -25.60 -31.71
C LEU A 173 -22.98 -25.33 -32.16
N GLY A 174 -23.20 -24.41 -33.11
CA GLY A 174 -24.51 -24.16 -33.71
C GLY A 174 -25.55 -23.63 -32.70
N ARG A 175 -25.12 -22.85 -31.72
CA ARG A 175 -25.99 -22.08 -30.82
C ARG A 175 -25.86 -20.58 -31.07
#